data_AF-A0A7Z9GYX7-F1
#
_entry.id   AF-A0A7Z9GYX7-F1
#
_cell.length_a   1.000
_cell.length_b   1.000
_cell.length_c   1.000
_cell.angle_alpha   90.00
_cell.angle_beta   90.00
_cell.angle_gamma   90.00
#
_symmetry.space_group_name_H-M   'P 1'
#
loop_
_entity.id
_entity.type
_entity.pdbx_description
1 polymer ?
#
loop_
_entity_poly.entity_id
_entity_poly.type
_entity_poly.pdbx_seq_one_letter_code
_entity_poly.pdbx_strand_id
1 'polypeptide(L)'
;MFFLGFSAGLPFLLVFSTMSVWLTENGVSRSTIGFFSWVGITYSIKVFWAPVVDRIRLPGIGRLGQRRSWMLVAQLGIAAGLFGLSIIDPDQNLRGVALLALVVAFASATQDISIDAYRIEAAEMERQAAMAAAYIVGYRVALLVAGAGALLIAEFSSWSTSYAIMAG
;
A
#
# COMPACT_ATOMS: atom_id res chain seq x y z
N MET A 1 4.99 9.10 -13.55
CA MET A 1 4.78 7.67 -13.24
C MET A 1 5.69 7.15 -12.14
N PHE A 2 6.96 7.57 -12.06
CA PHE A 2 7.87 7.14 -10.98
C PHE A 2 7.26 7.25 -9.58
N PHE A 3 6.78 8.42 -9.16
CA PHE A 3 6.19 8.61 -7.83
C PHE A 3 4.93 7.75 -7.59
N LEU A 4 4.12 7.51 -8.63
CA LEU A 4 2.95 6.62 -8.53
C LEU A 4 3.38 5.15 -8.40
N GLY A 5 4.46 4.76 -9.07
CA GLY A 5 5.07 3.44 -8.88
C GLY A 5 5.60 3.28 -7.47
N PHE A 6 6.25 4.32 -6.94
CA PHE A 6 6.75 4.34 -5.59
C PHE A 6 5.60 4.20 -4.57
N SER A 7 4.56 5.02 -4.68
CA SER A 7 3.41 4.96 -3.76
C SER A 7 2.66 3.63 -3.83
N ALA A 8 2.59 2.99 -5.00
CA ALA A 8 1.95 1.68 -5.16
C ALA A 8 2.77 0.53 -4.53
N GLY A 9 4.10 0.58 -4.64
CA GLY A 9 4.97 -0.51 -4.17
C GLY A 9 5.25 -0.51 -2.67
N LEU A 10 5.27 0.68 -2.05
CA LEU A 10 5.60 0.86 -0.64
C LEU A 10 4.65 0.09 0.32
N PRO A 11 3.32 0.25 0.26
CA PRO A 11 2.40 -0.43 1.17
C PRO A 11 2.44 -1.95 1.05
N PHE A 12 2.71 -2.50 -0.15
CA PHE A 12 2.77 -3.94 -0.36
C PHE A 12 3.76 -4.59 0.60
N LEU A 13 5.03 -4.18 0.56
CA LEU A 13 6.04 -4.85 1.38
C LEU A 13 5.81 -4.59 2.89
N LEU A 14 5.26 -3.43 3.25
CA LEU A 14 4.90 -3.04 4.62
C LEU A 14 3.76 -3.88 5.22
N VAL A 15 2.86 -4.46 4.45
CA VAL A 15 1.81 -5.37 4.95
C VAL A 15 2.11 -6.84 4.70
N PHE A 16 3.29 -7.16 4.17
CA PHE A 16 3.73 -8.53 3.93
C PHE A 16 5.05 -8.80 4.66
N SER A 17 6.18 -8.68 3.96
CA SER A 17 7.47 -9.12 4.45
C SER A 17 7.91 -8.31 5.67
N THR A 18 7.79 -6.98 5.64
CA THR A 18 8.25 -6.12 6.74
C THR A 18 7.41 -6.31 7.99
N MET A 19 6.08 -6.40 7.85
CA MET A 19 5.19 -6.73 8.95
C MET A 19 5.45 -8.13 9.51
N SER A 20 5.77 -9.10 8.65
CA SER A 20 6.10 -10.45 9.11
C SER A 20 7.35 -10.47 9.98
N VAL A 21 8.36 -9.66 9.65
CA VAL A 21 9.54 -9.48 10.51
C VAL A 21 9.15 -8.82 11.82
N TRP A 22 8.39 -7.72 11.77
CA TRP A 22 7.90 -7.03 12.98
C TRP A 22 7.13 -7.96 13.92
N LEU A 23 6.18 -8.74 13.40
CA LEU A 23 5.41 -9.70 14.19
C LEU A 23 6.28 -10.84 14.73
N THR A 24 7.28 -11.29 13.97
CA THR A 24 8.22 -12.32 14.43
C THR A 24 9.05 -11.83 15.61
N GLU A 25 9.54 -10.59 15.57
CA GLU A 25 10.32 -10.00 16.67
C GLU A 25 9.51 -9.82 17.95
N ASN A 26 8.20 -9.56 17.83
CA ASN A 26 7.26 -9.54 18.95
C ASN A 26 6.80 -10.95 19.39
N GLY A 27 7.45 -12.01 18.91
CA GLY A 27 7.17 -13.38 19.35
C GLY A 27 5.85 -13.96 18.83
N VAL A 28 5.21 -13.34 17.83
CA VAL A 28 3.98 -13.87 17.23
C VAL A 28 4.28 -15.19 16.52
N SER A 29 3.41 -16.19 16.75
CA SER A 29 3.61 -17.52 16.18
C SER A 29 3.60 -17.53 14.64
N ARG A 30 4.40 -18.41 14.04
CA ARG A 30 4.50 -18.55 12.57
C ARG A 30 3.17 -18.91 11.93
N SER A 31 2.31 -19.68 12.60
CA SER A 31 0.98 -20.01 12.08
C SER A 31 0.10 -18.76 12.02
N THR A 32 0.14 -17.90 13.05
CA THR A 32 -0.57 -16.63 13.05
C THR A 32 -0.05 -15.68 11.97
N ILE A 33 1.27 -15.55 11.81
CA ILE A 33 1.86 -14.77 10.70
C ILE A 33 1.42 -15.34 9.34
N GLY A 34 1.34 -16.67 9.22
CA GLY A 34 0.78 -17.34 8.05
C GLY A 34 -0.67 -16.92 7.75
N PHE A 35 -1.49 -16.69 8.78
CA PHE A 35 -2.85 -16.15 8.60
C PHE A 35 -2.83 -14.70 8.08
N PHE A 36 -1.87 -13.86 8.49
CA PHE A 36 -1.74 -12.50 7.95
C PHE A 36 -1.49 -12.48 6.44
N SER A 37 -0.84 -13.50 5.87
CA SER A 37 -0.67 -13.63 4.41
C SER A 37 -1.99 -13.62 3.64
N TRP A 38 -3.12 -13.97 4.27
CA TRP A 38 -4.44 -13.88 3.66
C TRP A 38 -4.88 -12.44 3.37
N VAL A 39 -4.35 -11.44 4.07
CA VAL A 39 -4.54 -10.02 3.71
C VAL A 39 -4.15 -9.78 2.25
N GLY A 40 -3.16 -10.54 1.77
CA GLY A 40 -2.70 -10.51 0.41
C GLY A 40 -3.72 -10.90 -0.66
N ILE A 41 -4.76 -11.66 -0.31
CA ILE A 41 -5.80 -12.05 -1.26
C ILE A 41 -6.46 -10.83 -1.90
N THR A 42 -6.52 -9.72 -1.16
CA THR A 42 -7.07 -8.43 -1.57
C THR A 42 -6.44 -7.95 -2.89
N TYR A 43 -5.13 -8.14 -3.08
CA TYR A 43 -4.47 -7.77 -4.34
C TYR A 43 -4.93 -8.63 -5.53
N SER A 44 -5.26 -9.92 -5.30
CA SER A 44 -5.73 -10.83 -6.34
C SER A 44 -7.22 -10.63 -6.68
N ILE A 45 -8.05 -10.36 -5.66
CA ILE A 45 -9.50 -10.23 -5.83
C ILE A 45 -9.95 -8.81 -6.21
N LYS A 46 -9.01 -7.87 -6.41
CA LYS A 46 -9.28 -6.47 -6.75
C LYS A 46 -10.18 -6.27 -7.98
N VAL A 47 -10.21 -7.25 -8.89
CA VAL A 47 -11.10 -7.28 -10.06
C VAL A 47 -12.59 -7.13 -9.70
N PHE A 48 -13.02 -7.58 -8.51
CA PHE A 48 -14.43 -7.51 -8.11
C PHE A 48 -14.91 -6.08 -7.85
N TRP A 49 -14.05 -5.19 -7.34
CA TRP A 49 -14.42 -3.79 -7.11
C TRP A 49 -13.83 -2.81 -8.12
N ALA A 50 -12.96 -3.26 -9.03
CA ALA A 50 -12.48 -2.42 -10.12
C ALA A 50 -13.60 -1.71 -10.91
N PRO A 51 -14.74 -2.37 -11.27
CA PRO A 51 -15.84 -1.69 -11.95
C PRO A 51 -16.47 -0.54 -11.15
N VAL A 52 -16.43 -0.63 -9.82
CA VAL A 52 -16.92 0.43 -8.91
C VAL A 52 -16.00 1.64 -9.01
N VAL A 53 -14.69 1.41 -8.95
CA VAL A 53 -13.65 2.45 -9.11
C VAL A 53 -13.73 3.11 -10.49
N ASP A 54 -14.07 2.33 -11.53
CA ASP A 54 -14.20 2.84 -12.90
C ASP A 54 -15.43 3.71 -13.11
N ARG A 55 -16.57 3.37 -12.48
CA ARG A 55 -17.88 3.97 -12.80
C ARG A 55 -18.35 5.01 -11.80
N ILE A 56 -17.96 4.90 -10.52
CA ILE A 56 -18.47 5.79 -9.47
C ILE A 56 -17.60 7.02 -9.35
N ARG A 57 -18.18 8.19 -9.61
CA ARG A 57 -17.52 9.47 -9.34
C ARG A 57 -17.65 9.83 -7.87
N LEU A 58 -16.51 10.05 -7.21
CA LEU A 58 -16.49 10.39 -5.79
C LEU A 58 -17.09 11.78 -5.54
N PRO A 59 -18.04 11.93 -4.59
CA PRO A 59 -18.63 13.22 -4.26
C PRO A 59 -17.57 14.14 -3.62
N GLY A 60 -17.70 15.45 -3.85
CA GLY A 60 -16.79 16.47 -3.30
C GLY A 60 -15.45 16.63 -4.04
N ILE A 61 -14.77 15.53 -4.39
CA ILE A 61 -13.44 15.56 -5.02
C ILE A 61 -13.44 15.21 -6.51
N GLY A 62 -14.58 14.77 -7.07
CA GLY A 62 -14.69 14.35 -8.47
C GLY A 62 -14.30 15.40 -9.52
N ARG A 63 -14.10 16.67 -9.13
CA ARG A 63 -13.55 17.74 -9.98
C ARG A 63 -12.09 17.49 -10.39
N LEU A 64 -11.33 16.69 -9.63
CA LEU A 64 -9.95 16.30 -9.96
C LEU A 64 -9.85 15.29 -11.12
N GLY A 65 -11.00 14.76 -11.56
CA GLY A 65 -11.08 13.67 -12.53
C GLY A 65 -11.22 12.30 -11.85
N GLN A 66 -11.76 11.32 -12.59
CA GLN A 66 -12.13 10.00 -12.07
C GLN A 66 -10.94 9.30 -11.39
N ARG A 67 -9.86 9.08 -12.14
CA ARG A 67 -8.67 8.35 -11.65
C ARG A 67 -7.97 9.04 -10.50
N ARG A 68 -7.76 10.35 -10.62
CA ARG A 68 -7.03 11.15 -9.61
C ARG A 68 -7.77 11.21 -8.28
N SER A 69 -9.10 11.28 -8.32
CA SER A 69 -9.93 11.28 -7.10
C SER A 69 -9.79 9.95 -6.34
N TRP A 70 -9.87 8.82 -7.05
CA TRP A 70 -9.70 7.50 -6.44
C TRP A 70 -8.28 7.24 -5.96
N MET A 71 -7.25 7.67 -6.71
CA MET A 71 -5.85 7.61 -6.25
C MET A 71 -5.65 8.38 -4.94
N LEU A 72 -6.28 9.55 -4.78
CA LEU A 72 -6.17 10.34 -3.56
C LEU A 72 -6.83 9.65 -2.36
N VAL A 73 -8.06 9.14 -2.52
CA VAL A 73 -8.74 8.42 -1.43
C VAL A 73 -7.98 7.17 -1.03
N ALA A 74 -7.47 6.42 -2.01
CA ALA A 74 -6.64 5.26 -1.76
C ALA A 74 -5.35 5.63 -1.02
N GLN A 75 -4.66 6.69 -1.43
CA GLN A 75 -3.45 7.18 -0.73
C GLN A 75 -3.74 7.57 0.71
N LEU A 76 -4.86 8.26 0.97
CA LEU A 76 -5.27 8.61 2.33
C LEU A 76 -5.60 7.39 3.17
N GLY A 77 -6.23 6.36 2.58
CA GLY A 77 -6.49 5.09 3.25
C GLY A 77 -5.21 4.33 3.61
N ILE A 78 -4.22 4.32 2.72
CA ILE A 78 -2.88 3.75 2.98
C ILE A 78 -2.21 4.51 4.13
N ALA A 79 -2.15 5.83 4.04
CA ALA A 79 -1.52 6.67 5.06
C ALA A 79 -2.19 6.49 6.43
N ALA A 80 -3.53 6.54 6.49
CA ALA A 80 -4.28 6.33 7.73
C ALA A 80 -4.08 4.93 8.31
N GLY A 81 -4.04 3.90 7.46
CA GLY A 81 -3.83 2.52 7.91
C GLY A 81 -2.40 2.28 8.42
N LEU A 82 -1.37 2.79 7.72
CA LEU A 82 0.03 2.71 8.15
C LEU A 82 0.26 3.54 9.43
N PHE A 83 -0.33 4.72 9.53
CA PHE A 83 -0.29 5.52 10.76
C PHE A 83 -1.01 4.79 11.90
N GLY A 84 -2.15 4.15 11.65
CA GLY A 84 -2.82 3.29 12.62
C GLY A 84 -1.92 2.14 13.10
N LEU A 85 -1.15 1.52 12.19
CA LEU A 85 -0.17 0.49 12.55
C LEU A 85 0.99 1.06 13.37
N SER A 86 1.34 2.33 13.20
CA SER A 86 2.39 2.96 14.00
C SER A 86 2.02 3.13 15.48
N ILE A 87 0.73 3.25 15.80
CA ILE A 87 0.26 3.53 17.16
C ILE A 87 -0.32 2.31 17.87
N ILE A 88 -0.44 1.17 17.17
CA ILE A 88 -0.97 -0.07 17.74
C ILE A 88 0.16 -0.94 18.27
N ASP A 89 -0.06 -1.55 19.44
CA ASP A 89 0.82 -2.55 20.01
C ASP A 89 0.38 -3.96 19.54
N PRO A 90 1.21 -4.69 18.76
CA PRO A 90 0.89 -6.04 18.30
C PRO A 90 0.66 -7.04 19.42
N ASP A 91 1.32 -6.86 20.57
CA ASP A 91 1.23 -7.77 21.71
C ASP A 91 -0.14 -7.68 22.38
N GLN A 92 -0.75 -6.50 22.34
CA GLN A 92 -2.03 -6.22 22.98
C GLN A 92 -3.22 -6.40 22.02
N ASN A 93 -3.05 -6.14 20.71
CA ASN A 93 -4.17 -6.11 19.78
C ASN A 93 -3.85 -6.59 18.37
N LEU A 94 -3.52 -7.88 18.23
CA LEU A 94 -3.24 -8.50 16.95
C LEU A 94 -4.43 -8.45 15.95
N ARG A 95 -5.67 -8.44 16.44
CA ARG A 95 -6.86 -8.27 15.58
C ARG A 95 -6.91 -6.89 14.94
N GLY A 96 -6.56 -5.85 15.70
CA GLY A 96 -6.44 -4.50 15.19
C GLY A 96 -5.35 -4.37 14.14
N VAL A 97 -4.20 -5.02 14.35
CA VAL A 97 -3.13 -5.10 13.34
C VAL A 97 -3.65 -5.72 12.04
N ALA A 98 -4.37 -6.84 12.13
CA ALA A 98 -4.94 -7.50 10.95
C ALA A 98 -5.95 -6.63 10.20
N LEU A 99 -6.83 -5.92 10.94
CA LEU A 99 -7.81 -5.01 10.33
C LEU A 99 -7.13 -3.84 9.62
N LEU A 100 -6.12 -3.23 10.25
CA LEU A 100 -5.36 -2.13 9.66
C LEU A 100 -4.57 -2.59 8.44
N ALA A 101 -3.91 -3.75 8.51
CA ALA A 101 -3.23 -4.35 7.36
C ALA A 101 -4.21 -4.60 6.20
N LEU A 102 -5.43 -5.06 6.48
CA LEU A 102 -6.48 -5.24 5.48
C LEU A 102 -6.92 -3.91 4.86
N VAL A 103 -7.08 -2.85 5.67
CA VAL A 103 -7.39 -1.50 5.17
C VAL A 103 -6.28 -1.01 4.24
N VAL A 104 -5.01 -1.14 4.63
CA VAL A 104 -3.87 -0.75 3.81
C VAL A 104 -3.82 -1.56 2.52
N ALA A 105 -4.00 -2.88 2.57
CA ALA A 105 -4.00 -3.74 1.40
C ALA A 105 -5.15 -3.41 0.43
N PHE A 106 -6.35 -3.16 0.95
CA PHE A 106 -7.51 -2.76 0.15
C PHE A 106 -7.32 -1.40 -0.51
N ALA A 107 -6.84 -0.42 0.25
CA ALA A 107 -6.53 0.91 -0.26
C ALA A 107 -5.41 0.84 -1.31
N SER A 108 -4.34 0.09 -1.05
CA SER A 108 -3.24 -0.17 -1.98
C SER A 108 -3.70 -0.83 -3.28
N ALA A 109 -4.51 -1.89 -3.20
CA ALA A 109 -5.07 -2.54 -4.38
C ALA A 109 -6.02 -1.62 -5.18
N THR A 110 -6.77 -0.75 -4.50
CA THR A 110 -7.61 0.29 -5.12
C THR A 110 -6.78 1.37 -5.82
N GLN A 111 -5.65 1.75 -5.21
CA GLN A 111 -4.70 2.68 -5.82
C GLN A 111 -4.11 2.09 -7.09
N ASP A 112 -3.71 0.82 -7.04
CA ASP A 112 -3.11 0.09 -8.16
C ASP A 112 -4.07 0.02 -9.37
N ILE A 113 -5.35 -0.32 -9.15
CA ILE A 113 -6.41 -0.24 -10.19
C ILE A 113 -6.44 1.16 -10.83
N SER A 114 -6.44 2.20 -10.00
CA SER A 114 -6.57 3.58 -10.46
C SER A 114 -5.34 4.04 -11.25
N ILE A 115 -4.14 3.64 -10.82
CA ILE A 115 -2.88 3.96 -11.49
C ILE A 115 -2.76 3.21 -12.82
N ASP A 116 -3.14 1.93 -12.86
CA ASP A 116 -3.09 1.14 -14.10
C ASP A 116 -3.98 1.74 -15.18
N ALA A 117 -5.21 2.11 -14.83
CA ALA A 117 -6.11 2.79 -15.76
C ALA A 117 -5.59 4.18 -16.15
N TYR A 118 -5.08 4.96 -15.19
CA TYR A 118 -4.48 6.27 -15.46
C TYR A 118 -3.29 6.18 -16.43
N ARG A 119 -2.44 5.14 -16.33
CA ARG A 119 -1.29 4.95 -17.22
C ARG A 119 -1.73 4.77 -18.68
N ILE A 120 -2.83 4.08 -18.92
CA ILE A 120 -3.37 3.85 -20.27
C ILE A 120 -3.98 5.14 -20.83
N GLU A 121 -4.70 5.89 -19.99
CA GLU A 121 -5.41 7.11 -20.38
C GLU A 121 -4.50 8.35 -20.53
N ALA A 122 -3.37 8.40 -19.82
CA ALA A 122 -2.57 9.62 -19.68
C ALA A 122 -1.53 9.87 -20.78
N ALA A 123 -1.18 8.89 -21.61
CA ALA A 123 -0.23 9.11 -22.71
C ALA A 123 -0.52 8.31 -23.97
N GLU A 124 -0.06 8.88 -25.08
CA GLU A 124 -0.04 8.25 -26.40
C GLU A 124 0.80 6.96 -26.40
N MET A 125 0.46 6.05 -27.32
CA MET A 125 1.02 4.69 -27.40
C MET A 125 2.55 4.68 -27.37
N GLU A 126 3.18 5.63 -28.05
CA GLU A 126 4.64 5.78 -28.18
C GLU A 126 5.34 6.04 -26.83
N ARG A 127 4.64 6.65 -25.87
CA ARG A 127 5.17 7.01 -24.55
C ARG A 127 4.84 5.99 -23.47
N GLN A 128 3.99 5.00 -23.75
CA GLN A 128 3.57 4.01 -22.76
C GLN A 128 4.74 3.17 -22.24
N ALA A 129 5.71 2.82 -23.09
CA ALA A 129 6.89 2.07 -22.68
C ALA A 129 7.73 2.85 -21.65
N ALA A 130 8.01 4.14 -21.91
CA ALA A 130 8.74 4.99 -20.98
C ALA A 130 7.98 5.20 -19.66
N MET A 131 6.65 5.35 -19.72
CA MET A 131 5.80 5.45 -18.53
C MET A 131 5.79 4.17 -17.69
N ALA A 132 5.73 3.00 -18.32
CA ALA A 132 5.80 1.71 -17.65
C ALA A 132 7.18 1.50 -17.00
N ALA A 133 8.26 1.84 -17.72
CA ALA A 133 9.61 1.78 -17.17
C ALA A 133 9.76 2.67 -15.93
N ALA A 134 9.31 3.92 -16.00
CA ALA A 134 9.34 4.84 -14.85
C ALA A 134 8.51 4.32 -13.67
N TYR A 135 7.33 3.74 -13.93
CA TYR A 135 6.49 3.10 -12.90
C TYR A 135 7.22 1.95 -12.21
N ILE A 136 7.80 1.02 -12.98
CA ILE A 136 8.51 -0.15 -12.45
C ILE A 136 9.71 0.28 -11.61
N VAL A 137 10.50 1.26 -12.10
CA VAL A 137 11.66 1.77 -11.34
C VAL A 137 11.21 2.37 -10.01
N GLY A 138 10.15 3.19 -10.01
CA GLY A 138 9.56 3.72 -8.77
C GLY A 138 9.11 2.63 -7.81
N TYR A 139 8.40 1.62 -8.33
CA TYR A 139 7.95 0.47 -7.54
C TYR A 139 9.11 -0.29 -6.90
N ARG A 140 10.18 -0.54 -7.66
CA ARG A 140 11.37 -1.25 -7.14
C ARG A 140 12.10 -0.45 -6.07
N VAL A 141 12.24 0.87 -6.26
CA VAL A 141 12.80 1.75 -5.22
C VAL A 141 11.94 1.71 -3.96
N ALA A 142 10.61 1.72 -4.10
CA ALA A 142 9.72 1.59 -2.95
C ALA A 142 9.87 0.26 -2.22
N LEU A 143 10.06 -0.87 -2.92
CA LEU A 143 10.34 -2.15 -2.25
C LEU A 143 11.63 -2.12 -1.42
N LEU A 144 12.67 -1.46 -1.91
CA LEU A 144 13.93 -1.29 -1.17
C LEU A 144 13.73 -0.42 0.08
N VAL A 145 12.97 0.68 -0.05
CA VAL A 145 12.64 1.56 1.06
C VAL A 145 11.75 0.86 2.09
N ALA A 146 10.69 0.19 1.66
CA ALA A 146 9.76 -0.52 2.53
C ALA A 146 10.36 -1.79 3.18
N GLY A 147 11.39 -2.38 2.56
CA GLY A 147 12.16 -3.50 3.12
C GLY A 147 13.32 -2.99 3.96
N ALA A 148 14.46 -2.73 3.32
CA ALA A 148 15.69 -2.34 4.01
C ALA A 148 15.54 -1.00 4.76
N GLY A 149 14.91 0.00 4.15
CA GLY A 149 14.71 1.30 4.80
C GLY A 149 13.85 1.21 6.07
N ALA A 150 12.73 0.49 6.01
CA ALA A 150 11.85 0.29 7.15
C ALA A 150 12.54 -0.48 8.29
N LEU A 151 13.31 -1.51 7.95
CA LEU A 151 14.08 -2.31 8.92
C LEU A 151 15.15 -1.47 9.60
N LEU A 152 15.91 -0.67 8.84
CA LEU A 152 16.93 0.22 9.41
C LEU A 152 16.30 1.24 10.38
N ILE A 153 15.17 1.85 10.01
CA ILE A 153 14.47 2.78 10.90
C ILE A 153 13.98 2.07 12.16
N ALA A 154 13.47 0.84 12.02
CA ALA A 154 13.00 0.06 13.17
C ALA A 154 14.15 -0.32 14.11
N GLU A 155 15.31 -0.71 13.56
CA GLU A 155 16.51 -1.07 14.31
C GLU A 155 17.10 0.12 15.08
N PHE A 156 17.18 1.31 14.46
CA PHE A 156 17.75 2.50 15.10
C PHE A 156 16.74 3.30 15.95
N SER A 157 15.44 3.05 15.81
CA SER A 157 14.39 3.75 16.55
C SER A 157 13.34 2.78 17.08
N SER A 158 12.30 2.50 16.30
CA SER A 158 11.25 1.55 16.65
C SER A 158 10.38 1.24 15.44
N TRP A 159 9.63 0.14 15.51
CA TRP A 159 8.61 -0.20 14.51
C TRP A 159 7.52 0.87 14.38
N SER A 160 7.10 1.46 15.50
CA SER A 160 6.15 2.58 15.52
C SER A 160 6.68 3.76 14.69
N THR A 161 7.92 4.21 14.94
CA THR A 161 8.56 5.27 14.15
C THR A 161 8.67 4.91 12.67
N SER A 162 9.05 3.67 12.37
CA SER A 162 9.20 3.17 10.99
C SER A 162 7.88 3.27 10.22
N TYR A 163 6.79 2.73 10.75
CA TYR A 163 5.47 2.81 10.12
C TYR A 163 4.92 4.24 10.06
N ALA A 164 5.20 5.09 11.05
CA ALA A 164 4.79 6.50 11.03
C ALA A 164 5.51 7.28 9.92
N ILE A 165 6.80 7.06 9.73
CA ILE A 165 7.57 7.70 8.64
C ILE A 165 7.08 7.20 7.28
N MET A 166 6.82 5.89 7.15
CA MET A 166 6.33 5.30 5.90
C MET A 166 4.89 5.71 5.55
N ALA A 167 4.13 6.24 6.51
CA ALA A 167 2.78 6.74 6.29
C ALA A 167 2.73 8.15 5.65
N GLY A 168 3.82 8.91 5.74
CA GLY A 168 3.96 10.28 5.19
C GLY A 168 4.52 10.30 3.77
#